data_AF-A0A6A4W645-F1
#
_entry.id   AF-A0A6A4W645-F1
#
_cell.length_a   1.000
_cell.length_b   1.000
_cell.length_c   1.000
_cell.angle_alpha   90.00
_cell.angle_beta   90.00
_cell.angle_gamma   90.00
#
_symmetry.space_group_name_H-M   'P 1'
#
loop_
_entity.id
_entity.type
_entity.pdbx_description
1 polymer ?
#
loop_
_entity_poly.entity_id
_entity_poly.type
_entity_poly.pdbx_seq_one_letter_code
_entity_poly.pdbx_strand_id
1 'polypeptide(L)'
;MEPLGVTPGPGARLVTPGPGARQVTPGPGARHVKPGPGARLVTPGPGARQVTPGPGARLVTPDPGARLVTPGPGARQVTPGPGARHVKPGPGVRLVTPGPGARLVTPDPGTRLVTPDPGARLVTPGPGARQVTPGPGARQVTPGPGARLVTPGPGARLVTPGPGARPMEHLVLTPYPCGTTKN
;
A
#
# COMPACT_ATOMS: atom_id res chain seq x y z
N MET A 1 24.58 -21.63 9.55
CA MET A 1 23.21 -22.13 9.33
C MET A 1 22.30 -20.92 9.12
N GLU A 2 21.89 -20.65 7.88
CA GLU A 2 20.92 -19.57 7.61
C GLU A 2 19.52 -20.03 8.07
N PRO A 3 18.72 -19.16 8.72
CA PRO A 3 17.37 -19.56 9.09
C PRO A 3 16.51 -19.75 7.84
N LEU A 4 16.29 -21.03 7.54
CA LEU A 4 15.13 -21.58 6.84
C LEU A 4 13.87 -20.96 7.47
N GLY A 5 12.87 -20.62 6.65
CA GLY A 5 11.78 -19.71 7.01
C GLY A 5 11.14 -19.87 8.40
N VAL A 6 10.67 -18.77 8.96
CA VAL A 6 9.96 -18.73 10.25
C VAL A 6 8.47 -18.82 10.02
N THR A 7 7.87 -19.93 10.45
CA THR A 7 6.43 -20.21 10.34
C THR A 7 5.84 -20.47 11.74
N PRO A 8 5.57 -19.43 12.54
CA PRO A 8 4.89 -19.63 13.82
C PRO A 8 3.49 -20.17 13.62
N GLY A 9 3.10 -21.10 14.50
CA GLY A 9 1.80 -21.75 14.44
C GLY A 9 0.61 -20.81 14.68
N PRO A 10 -0.63 -21.31 14.48
CA PRO A 10 -1.85 -20.55 14.71
C PRO A 10 -1.89 -19.93 16.11
N GLY A 11 -2.37 -18.68 16.21
CA GLY A 11 -2.54 -17.99 17.50
C GLY A 11 -1.30 -17.28 18.05
N ALA A 12 -0.14 -17.37 17.39
CA ALA A 12 1.07 -16.63 17.76
C ALA A 12 0.86 -15.11 17.64
N ARG A 13 0.46 -14.43 18.72
CA ARG A 13 0.08 -13.01 18.68
C ARG A 13 1.19 -12.06 18.22
N LEU A 14 2.44 -12.41 18.49
CA LEU A 14 3.63 -11.64 18.14
C LEU A 14 4.63 -12.55 17.42
N VAL A 15 5.09 -12.13 16.25
CA VAL A 15 6.09 -12.81 15.46
C VAL A 15 7.23 -11.85 15.13
N THR A 16 8.39 -12.06 15.75
CA THR A 16 9.58 -11.21 15.60
C THR A 16 10.83 -12.02 15.25
N PRO A 17 10.91 -12.61 14.04
CA PRO A 17 12.12 -13.26 13.57
C PRO A 17 13.30 -12.29 13.58
N GLY A 18 14.47 -12.78 13.97
CA GLY A 18 15.72 -12.03 13.93
C GLY A 18 16.17 -11.67 12.51
N PRO A 19 17.30 -10.96 12.37
CA PRO A 19 17.89 -10.64 11.08
C PRO A 19 18.14 -11.88 10.21
N GLY A 20 17.99 -11.75 8.89
CA GLY A 20 18.31 -12.82 7.94
C GLY A 20 17.22 -13.89 7.74
N ALA A 21 16.09 -13.79 8.44
CA ALA A 21 14.94 -14.68 8.23
C ALA A 21 14.37 -14.53 6.81
N ARG A 22 14.75 -15.41 5.88
CA ARG A 22 14.43 -15.23 4.45
C ARG A 22 12.93 -15.21 4.15
N GLN A 23 12.16 -16.05 4.84
CA GLN A 23 10.70 -16.13 4.71
C GLN A 23 10.05 -16.07 6.09
N VAL A 24 8.99 -15.28 6.22
CA VAL A 24 8.19 -15.17 7.45
C VAL A 24 6.72 -15.31 7.10
N THR A 25 6.14 -16.46 7.46
CA THR A 25 4.76 -16.83 7.08
C THR A 25 3.97 -17.30 8.31
N PRO A 26 3.64 -16.42 9.26
CA PRO A 26 2.82 -16.81 10.41
C PRO A 26 1.45 -17.29 10.00
N GLY A 27 0.95 -18.31 10.71
CA GLY A 27 -0.42 -18.78 10.54
C GLY A 27 -1.47 -17.76 10.99
N PRO A 28 -2.77 -18.12 10.87
CA PRO A 28 -3.88 -17.27 11.29
C PRO A 28 -3.77 -16.80 12.75
N GLY A 29 -4.24 -15.57 13.01
CA GLY A 29 -4.28 -14.99 14.36
C GLY A 29 -3.01 -14.27 14.80
N ALA A 30 -1.98 -14.22 13.95
CA ALA A 30 -0.74 -13.51 14.23
C ALA A 30 -0.89 -11.99 14.19
N ARG A 31 -1.22 -11.36 15.32
CA ARG A 31 -1.63 -9.94 15.36
C ARG A 31 -0.53 -8.95 14.96
N HIS A 32 0.73 -9.23 15.32
CA HIS A 32 1.87 -8.37 15.04
C HIS A 32 2.99 -9.19 14.40
N VAL A 33 3.40 -8.82 13.19
CA VAL A 33 4.49 -9.48 12.46
C VAL A 33 5.57 -8.46 12.15
N LYS A 34 6.71 -8.57 12.83
CA LYS A 34 7.84 -7.65 12.75
C LYS A 34 9.16 -8.41 12.55
N PRO A 35 9.40 -8.98 11.35
CA PRO A 35 10.71 -9.50 10.98
C PRO A 35 11.79 -8.44 11.05
N GLY A 36 12.98 -8.83 11.48
CA GLY A 36 14.18 -8.02 11.39
C GLY A 36 14.62 -7.75 9.94
N PRO A 37 15.75 -7.04 9.77
CA PRO A 37 16.31 -6.74 8.45
C PRO A 37 16.63 -8.01 7.64
N GLY A 38 16.56 -7.89 6.31
CA GLY A 38 16.97 -8.95 5.40
C GLY A 38 15.92 -10.05 5.16
N ALA A 39 14.72 -9.91 5.74
CA ALA A 39 13.60 -10.73 5.32
C ALA A 39 13.34 -10.55 3.82
N ARG A 40 13.11 -11.62 3.06
CA ARG A 40 12.82 -11.51 1.62
C ARG A 40 11.33 -11.59 1.35
N LEU A 41 10.64 -12.48 2.05
CA LEU A 41 9.21 -12.73 1.92
C LEU A 41 8.53 -12.61 3.28
N VAL A 42 7.47 -11.82 3.35
CA VAL A 42 6.66 -11.62 4.55
C VAL A 42 5.19 -11.77 4.18
N THR A 43 4.62 -12.93 4.51
CA THR A 43 3.26 -13.32 4.13
C THR A 43 2.48 -13.81 5.37
N PRO A 44 2.12 -12.92 6.30
CA PRO A 44 1.24 -13.28 7.40
C PRO A 44 -0.12 -13.76 6.91
N GLY A 45 -0.63 -14.82 7.53
CA GLY A 45 -1.99 -15.30 7.31
C GLY A 45 -3.07 -14.34 7.84
N PRO A 46 -4.34 -14.72 7.69
CA PRO A 46 -5.47 -13.86 8.03
C PRO A 46 -5.47 -13.38 9.49
N GLY A 47 -5.96 -12.16 9.70
CA GLY A 47 -6.07 -11.54 11.02
C GLY A 47 -4.80 -10.83 11.52
N ALA A 48 -3.76 -10.74 10.69
CA ALA A 48 -2.53 -10.04 11.01
C ALA A 48 -2.68 -8.52 11.05
N ARG A 49 -3.04 -7.97 12.21
CA ARG A 49 -3.40 -6.55 12.35
C ARG A 49 -2.29 -5.57 11.96
N GLN A 50 -1.04 -5.87 12.31
CA GLN A 50 0.11 -5.02 12.00
C GLN A 50 1.26 -5.83 11.39
N VAL A 51 1.79 -5.35 10.28
CA VAL A 51 2.86 -6.00 9.52
C VAL A 51 3.94 -4.97 9.22
N THR A 52 5.09 -5.11 9.88
CA THR A 52 6.15 -4.11 9.94
C THR A 52 7.52 -4.77 9.78
N PRO A 53 7.81 -5.38 8.63
CA PRO A 53 9.13 -5.93 8.39
C PRO A 53 10.18 -4.83 8.28
N GLY A 54 11.39 -5.14 8.75
CA GLY A 54 12.54 -4.25 8.67
C GLY A 54 13.02 -4.00 7.23
N PRO A 55 14.13 -3.26 7.08
CA PRO A 55 14.72 -2.98 5.77
C PRO A 55 15.06 -4.26 4.98
N GLY A 56 14.96 -4.18 3.65
CA GLY A 56 15.32 -5.26 2.73
C GLY A 56 14.22 -6.28 2.43
N ALA A 57 13.02 -6.09 3.01
CA ALA A 57 11.80 -6.85 2.76
C ALA A 57 11.37 -6.85 1.28
N ARG A 58 11.82 -7.80 0.46
CA ARG A 58 11.54 -7.75 -1.00
C ARG A 58 10.05 -7.81 -1.32
N LEU A 59 9.30 -8.72 -0.73
CA LEU A 59 7.87 -8.90 -0.94
C LEU A 59 7.12 -8.93 0.40
N VAL A 60 6.07 -8.12 0.50
CA VAL A 60 5.23 -8.01 1.70
C VAL A 60 3.77 -8.13 1.29
N THR A 61 3.18 -9.28 1.59
CA THR A 61 1.86 -9.70 1.08
C THR A 61 1.04 -10.29 2.22
N PRO A 62 0.61 -9.50 3.22
CA PRO A 62 -0.27 -10.03 4.24
C PRO A 62 -1.65 -10.33 3.68
N ASP A 63 -2.21 -11.44 4.15
CA ASP A 63 -3.56 -11.90 3.84
C ASP A 63 -4.65 -10.94 4.38
N PRO A 64 -5.93 -11.18 4.04
CA PRO A 64 -7.03 -10.33 4.49
C PRO A 64 -7.03 -10.02 6.00
N GLY A 65 -7.43 -8.80 6.33
CA GLY A 65 -7.61 -8.36 7.72
C GLY A 65 -6.41 -7.65 8.33
N ALA A 66 -5.31 -7.49 7.59
CA ALA A 66 -4.28 -6.53 7.96
C ALA A 66 -4.85 -5.12 8.07
N ARG A 67 -4.51 -4.39 9.13
CA ARG A 67 -4.99 -3.00 9.32
C ARG A 67 -3.90 -1.99 9.05
N LEU A 68 -2.65 -2.34 9.37
CA LEU A 68 -1.47 -1.50 9.20
C LEU A 68 -0.36 -2.31 8.55
N VAL A 69 0.15 -1.82 7.42
CA VAL A 69 1.23 -2.44 6.67
C VAL A 69 2.30 -1.39 6.39
N THR A 70 3.43 -1.53 7.07
CA THR A 70 4.51 -0.52 7.12
C THR A 70 5.88 -1.18 6.97
N PRO A 71 6.18 -1.76 5.79
CA PRO A 71 7.51 -2.30 5.55
C PRO A 71 8.56 -1.19 5.52
N GLY A 72 9.75 -1.50 6.00
CA GLY A 72 10.89 -0.59 5.96
C GLY A 72 11.42 -0.34 4.53
N PRO A 73 12.50 0.43 4.41
CA PRO A 73 13.13 0.76 3.14
C PRO A 73 13.50 -0.46 2.28
N GLY A 74 13.52 -0.25 0.97
CA GLY A 74 14.06 -1.22 0.02
C GLY A 74 13.16 -2.41 -0.29
N ALA A 75 11.89 -2.35 0.11
CA ALA A 75 10.91 -3.31 -0.38
C ALA A 75 10.73 -3.19 -1.89
N ARG A 76 10.47 -4.30 -2.59
CA ARG A 76 10.19 -4.23 -4.04
C ARG A 76 8.71 -4.11 -4.28
N GLN A 77 7.92 -4.91 -3.57
CA GLN A 77 6.48 -4.98 -3.76
C GLN A 77 5.76 -5.11 -2.42
N VAL A 78 4.67 -4.34 -2.29
CA VAL A 78 3.82 -4.30 -1.10
C VAL A 78 2.37 -4.46 -1.56
N THR A 79 1.81 -5.65 -1.32
CA THR A 79 0.50 -6.07 -1.83
C THR A 79 -0.35 -6.63 -0.69
N PRO A 80 -0.77 -5.81 0.28
CA PRO A 80 -1.63 -6.30 1.34
C PRO A 80 -3.01 -6.62 0.80
N GLY A 81 -3.61 -7.72 1.28
CA GLY A 81 -4.94 -8.14 0.88
C GLY A 81 -6.06 -7.20 1.35
N PRO A 82 -7.32 -7.57 1.08
CA PRO A 82 -8.51 -6.81 1.49
C PRO A 82 -8.51 -6.39 2.98
N GLY A 83 -8.98 -5.18 3.23
CA GLY A 83 -9.15 -4.63 4.59
C GLY A 83 -7.95 -3.86 5.15
N ALA A 84 -6.87 -3.74 4.38
CA ALA A 84 -5.64 -2.98 4.67
C ALA A 84 -5.88 -1.47 4.87
N ARG A 85 -6.34 -1.05 6.05
CA ARG A 85 -6.74 0.34 6.29
C ARG A 85 -5.62 1.36 6.03
N HIS A 86 -4.39 1.08 6.47
CA HIS A 86 -3.24 1.97 6.31
C HIS A 86 -2.06 1.23 5.71
N VAL A 87 -1.55 1.74 4.60
CA VAL A 87 -0.42 1.17 3.86
C VAL A 87 0.63 2.27 3.69
N LYS A 88 1.70 2.18 4.47
CA LYS A 88 2.78 3.18 4.52
C LYS A 88 4.16 2.52 4.37
N PRO A 89 4.49 2.02 3.18
CA PRO A 89 5.81 1.47 2.94
C PRO A 89 6.86 2.57 2.95
N GLY A 90 8.04 2.22 3.45
CA GLY A 90 9.22 3.08 3.49
C GLY A 90 9.78 3.41 2.10
N PRO A 91 10.90 4.14 2.04
CA PRO A 91 11.42 4.64 0.77
C PRO A 91 11.94 3.54 -0.15
N GLY A 92 11.95 3.84 -1.45
CA GLY A 92 12.55 3.00 -2.48
C GLY A 92 11.70 1.80 -2.92
N VAL A 93 10.40 1.80 -2.61
CA VAL A 93 9.49 0.75 -3.09
C VAL A 93 9.27 0.82 -4.60
N ARG A 94 9.14 -0.32 -5.28
CA ARG A 94 8.81 -0.28 -6.72
C ARG A 94 7.31 -0.26 -6.95
N LEU A 95 6.57 -1.11 -6.25
CA LEU A 95 5.14 -1.31 -6.47
C LEU A 95 4.37 -1.38 -5.15
N VAL A 96 3.28 -0.63 -5.07
CA VAL A 96 2.34 -0.63 -3.96
C VAL A 96 0.93 -0.86 -4.50
N THR A 97 0.36 -2.03 -4.22
CA THR A 97 -0.92 -2.49 -4.75
C THR A 97 -1.77 -3.06 -3.61
N PRO A 98 -2.28 -2.22 -2.70
CA PRO A 98 -3.15 -2.71 -1.65
C PRO A 98 -4.51 -3.10 -2.22
N GLY A 99 -5.04 -4.20 -1.69
CA GLY A 99 -6.34 -4.73 -2.05
C GLY A 99 -7.51 -3.84 -1.60
N PRO A 100 -8.75 -4.28 -1.89
CA PRO A 100 -9.93 -3.47 -1.64
C PRO A 100 -10.09 -3.02 -0.18
N GLY A 101 -10.68 -1.84 -0.01
CA GLY A 101 -10.99 -1.28 1.31
C GLY A 101 -9.81 -0.64 2.04
N ALA A 102 -8.68 -0.45 1.35
CA ALA A 102 -7.63 0.42 1.86
C ALA A 102 -8.18 1.83 2.09
N ARG A 103 -7.82 2.50 3.19
CA ARG A 103 -8.30 3.87 3.45
C ARG A 103 -7.23 4.89 3.13
N LEU A 104 -6.00 4.62 3.55
CA LEU A 104 -4.85 5.48 3.41
C LEU A 104 -3.69 4.71 2.75
N VAL A 105 -3.21 5.26 1.65
CA VAL A 105 -2.04 4.73 0.92
C VAL A 105 -1.04 5.87 0.78
N THR A 106 -0.02 5.85 1.64
CA THR A 106 1.00 6.91 1.76
C THR A 106 2.39 6.31 1.69
N PRO A 107 2.82 5.82 0.51
CA PRO A 107 4.16 5.30 0.36
C PRO A 107 5.19 6.44 0.33
N ASP A 108 6.33 6.21 0.96
CA ASP A 108 7.44 7.15 1.09
C ASP A 108 8.16 7.42 -0.26
N PRO A 109 9.11 8.38 -0.29
CA PRO A 109 9.81 8.76 -1.52
C PRO A 109 10.45 7.58 -2.28
N GLY A 110 10.53 7.72 -3.60
CA GLY A 110 11.13 6.72 -4.48
C GLY A 110 10.20 5.56 -4.84
N THR A 111 8.95 5.58 -4.37
CA THR A 111 7.92 4.64 -4.81
C THR A 111 7.64 4.83 -6.29
N ARG A 112 7.70 3.82 -7.15
CA ARG A 112 7.49 4.03 -8.60
C ARG A 112 6.03 3.93 -9.04
N LEU A 113 5.33 2.90 -8.60
CA LEU A 113 3.96 2.58 -9.02
C LEU A 113 3.05 2.43 -7.81
N VAL A 114 1.91 3.11 -7.84
CA VAL A 114 0.91 3.09 -6.76
C VAL A 114 -0.45 2.85 -7.37
N THR A 115 -0.98 1.64 -7.17
CA THR A 115 -2.20 1.14 -7.82
C THR A 115 -3.12 0.49 -6.79
N PRO A 116 -3.70 1.26 -5.86
CA PRO A 116 -4.61 0.69 -4.89
C PRO A 116 -5.93 0.28 -5.56
N ASP A 117 -6.44 -0.87 -5.15
CA ASP A 117 -7.74 -1.41 -5.56
C ASP A 117 -8.91 -0.55 -5.04
N PRO A 118 -10.17 -0.84 -5.45
CA PRO A 118 -11.32 -0.04 -5.06
C PRO A 118 -11.44 0.22 -3.55
N GLY A 119 -11.88 1.42 -3.21
CA GLY A 119 -12.17 1.82 -1.83
C GLY A 119 -11.05 2.57 -1.10
N ALA A 120 -9.86 2.69 -1.72
CA ALA A 120 -8.85 3.69 -1.36
C ALA A 120 -9.53 5.04 -1.15
N ARG A 121 -9.35 5.72 0.00
CA ARG A 121 -9.95 7.07 0.20
C ARG A 121 -8.94 8.17 -0.05
N LEU A 122 -7.75 8.03 0.51
CA LEU A 122 -6.64 8.97 0.38
C LEU A 122 -5.41 8.23 -0.18
N VAL A 123 -4.90 8.73 -1.30
CA VAL A 123 -3.71 8.22 -1.97
C VAL A 123 -2.71 9.36 -2.11
N THR A 124 -1.66 9.33 -1.31
CA THR A 124 -0.67 10.40 -1.20
C THR A 124 0.73 9.83 -1.26
N PRO A 125 1.19 9.38 -2.45
CA PRO A 125 2.54 8.90 -2.60
C PRO A 125 3.53 10.05 -2.54
N GLY A 126 4.67 9.80 -1.90
CA GLY A 126 5.77 10.75 -1.81
C GLY A 126 6.42 11.07 -3.17
N PRO A 127 7.44 11.95 -3.17
CA PRO A 127 8.22 12.28 -4.36
C PRO A 127 8.75 11.05 -5.11
N GLY A 128 8.81 11.14 -6.44
CA GLY A 128 9.38 10.09 -7.29
C GLY A 128 8.42 8.97 -7.71
N ALA A 129 7.16 9.03 -7.26
CA ALA A 129 6.03 8.36 -7.91
C ALA A 129 6.12 8.58 -9.42
N ARG A 130 6.07 7.53 -10.23
CA ARG A 130 6.01 7.67 -11.69
C ARG A 130 4.57 7.54 -12.17
N GLN A 131 3.85 6.58 -11.61
CA GLN A 131 2.46 6.31 -11.96
C GLN A 131 1.62 6.13 -10.69
N VAL A 132 0.47 6.80 -10.66
CA VAL A 132 -0.51 6.71 -9.59
C VAL A 132 -1.87 6.43 -10.23
N THR A 133 -2.36 5.22 -10.07
CA THR A 133 -3.63 4.77 -10.68
C THR A 133 -4.53 4.16 -9.61
N PRO A 134 -5.21 4.97 -8.79
CA PRO A 134 -6.17 4.48 -7.83
C PRO A 134 -7.41 3.93 -8.52
N GLY A 135 -7.92 2.79 -8.04
CA GLY A 135 -9.21 2.26 -8.44
C GLY A 135 -10.39 3.16 -8.00
N PRO A 136 -11.62 2.76 -8.36
CA PRO A 136 -12.84 3.47 -7.97
C PRO A 136 -12.93 3.79 -6.47
N GLY A 137 -13.53 4.94 -6.15
CA GLY A 137 -13.81 5.34 -4.77
C GLY A 137 -12.69 6.11 -4.06
N ALA A 138 -11.55 6.32 -4.73
CA ALA A 138 -10.56 7.34 -4.37
C ALA A 138 -11.26 8.66 -4.14
N ARG A 139 -11.14 9.27 -2.96
CA ARG A 139 -11.73 10.60 -2.71
C ARG A 139 -10.71 11.70 -2.97
N GLN A 140 -9.47 11.46 -2.54
CA GLN A 140 -8.38 12.40 -2.68
C GLN A 140 -7.12 11.68 -3.18
N VAL A 141 -6.53 12.23 -4.23
CA VAL A 141 -5.29 11.75 -4.83
C VAL A 141 -4.32 12.93 -4.89
N THR A 142 -3.24 12.87 -4.12
CA THR A 142 -2.26 13.97 -4.01
C THR A 142 -0.85 13.40 -4.14
N PRO A 143 -0.37 13.15 -5.37
CA PRO A 143 0.99 12.69 -5.58
C PRO A 143 2.02 13.79 -5.30
N GLY A 144 3.15 13.41 -4.72
CA GLY A 144 4.29 14.31 -4.56
C GLY A 144 4.96 14.67 -5.90
N PRO A 145 5.98 15.54 -5.87
CA PRO A 145 6.75 15.93 -7.05
C PRO A 145 7.30 14.73 -7.84
N GLY A 146 7.35 14.87 -9.16
CA GLY A 146 7.90 13.83 -10.05
C GLY A 146 6.91 12.74 -10.49
N ALA A 147 5.66 12.76 -9.98
CA ALA A 147 4.52 12.05 -10.54
C ALA A 147 4.41 12.33 -12.03
N ARG A 148 4.56 11.32 -12.91
CA ARG A 148 4.49 11.53 -14.36
C ARG A 148 3.10 11.26 -14.92
N LEU A 149 2.43 10.25 -14.38
CA LEU A 149 1.10 9.82 -14.79
C LEU A 149 0.22 9.67 -13.54
N VAL A 150 -0.92 10.36 -13.54
CA VAL A 150 -1.93 10.23 -12.50
C VAL A 150 -3.24 9.93 -13.21
N THR A 151 -3.79 8.74 -12.97
CA THR A 151 -5.03 8.27 -13.58
C THR A 151 -6.01 7.90 -12.46
N PRO A 152 -6.77 8.86 -11.94
CA PRO A 152 -7.78 8.61 -10.92
C PRO A 152 -8.91 7.76 -11.50
N GLY A 153 -9.32 6.72 -10.77
CA GLY A 153 -10.52 5.96 -11.10
C GLY A 153 -11.81 6.76 -10.85
N PRO A 154 -12.96 6.23 -11.29
CA PRO A 154 -14.27 6.82 -11.05
C PRO A 154 -14.52 7.15 -9.57
N GLY A 155 -15.14 8.30 -9.29
CA GLY A 155 -15.44 8.75 -7.93
C GLY A 155 -14.33 9.57 -7.26
N ALA A 156 -13.19 9.78 -7.94
CA ALA A 156 -12.20 10.80 -7.60
C ALA A 156 -12.85 12.18 -7.44
N ARG A 157 -12.81 12.74 -6.22
CA ARG A 157 -13.37 14.06 -5.95
C ARG A 157 -12.32 15.17 -6.00
N LEU A 158 -11.12 14.87 -5.52
CA LEU A 158 -10.00 15.81 -5.51
C LEU A 158 -8.74 15.12 -6.04
N VAL A 159 -8.17 15.69 -7.10
CA VAL A 159 -6.92 15.24 -7.69
C VAL A 159 -6.03 16.46 -7.76
N THR A 160 -4.95 16.45 -6.98
CA THR A 160 -3.97 17.53 -6.97
C THR A 160 -2.69 16.97 -7.59
N PRO A 161 -2.42 17.25 -8.87
CA PRO A 161 -1.17 16.84 -9.49
C PRO A 161 0.01 17.42 -8.72
N GLY A 162 1.04 16.61 -8.50
CA GLY A 162 2.29 17.11 -7.91
C GLY A 162 3.05 18.02 -8.89
N PRO A 163 3.97 18.86 -8.40
CA PRO A 163 4.86 19.63 -9.27
C PRO A 163 5.60 18.73 -10.28
N GLY A 164 5.53 19.09 -11.56
CA GLY A 164 6.13 18.32 -12.67
C GLY A 164 5.26 17.17 -13.22
N ALA A 165 4.03 17.02 -12.73
CA ALA A 165 3.05 16.14 -13.37
C ALA A 165 2.62 16.70 -14.72
N ARG A 166 2.71 15.86 -15.75
CA ARG A 166 2.13 16.19 -17.04
C ARG A 166 0.61 16.01 -16.91
N PRO A 167 -0.20 17.07 -17.09
CA PRO A 167 -1.64 16.88 -17.19
C PRO A 167 -1.90 15.98 -18.41
N MET A 168 -2.77 14.99 -18.27
CA MET A 168 -3.36 14.37 -19.45
C MET A 168 -4.31 15.38 -20.08
N GLU A 169 -4.14 15.63 -21.37
CA GLU A 169 -5.07 16.36 -22.24
C GLU A 169 -6.36 15.56 -22.45
N HIS A 170 -7.11 15.28 -21.38
CA HIS A 170 -8.52 14.91 -21.44
C HIS A 170 -9.13 14.89 -20.03
N LEU A 171 -9.03 16.00 -19.31
CA LEU A 171 -9.85 16.18 -18.11
C LEU A 171 -11.22 16.73 -18.54
N VAL A 172 -12.09 15.87 -19.07
CA VAL A 172 -13.53 16.18 -19.02
C VAL A 172 -13.94 15.97 -17.57
N LEU A 173 -13.77 17.02 -16.76
CA LEU A 173 -14.67 17.22 -15.64
C LEU A 173 -16.02 17.52 -16.27
N THR A 174 -16.91 16.55 -16.40
CA THR A 174 -18.33 16.91 -16.43
C THR A 174 -18.67 17.37 -15.02
N PRO A 175 -18.95 18.65 -14.77
CA PRO A 175 -19.78 18.98 -13.64
C PRO A 175 -21.11 18.26 -13.88
N TYR A 176 -21.45 17.28 -13.03
CA TYR A 176 -22.83 16.82 -12.98
C TYR A 176 -23.69 18.06 -12.68
N PRO A 177 -24.66 18.42 -13.53
CA PRO A 177 -25.58 19.50 -13.18
C PRO A 177 -26.34 19.05 -11.93
N CYS A 178 -26.25 19.88 -10.89
CA CYS A 178 -27.08 19.75 -9.71
C CYS A 178 -28.54 19.91 -10.16
N GLY A 179 -29.27 18.80 -10.23
CA GLY A 179 -30.70 18.83 -10.44
C GLY A 179 -31.36 19.49 -9.24
N THR A 180 -31.74 20.75 -9.38
CA THR A 180 -32.75 21.37 -8.53
C THR A 180 -34.08 20.73 -8.87
N THR A 181 -34.61 19.86 -8.01
CA THR A 181 -36.05 19.58 -7.99
C THR A 181 -36.75 20.83 -7.48
N LYS A 182 -37.40 21.55 -8.40
CA LYS A 182 -38.51 22.46 -8.10
C LYS A 182 -39.74 21.89 -8.79
N ASN A 183 -40.82 21.84 -8.01
CA ASN A 183 -42.16 21.30 -8.24
C ASN A 183 -42.32 19.81 -7.97
#